data_AF-K3XDK4-F1
#
_entry.id   AF-K3XDK4-F1
#
_cell.length_a   1.000
_cell.length_b   1.000
_cell.length_c   1.000
_cell.angle_alpha   90.00
_cell.angle_beta   90.00
_cell.angle_gamma   90.00
#
_symmetry.space_group_name_H-M   'P 1'
#
loop_
_entity.id
_entity.type
_entity.pdbx_description
1 polymer ?
#
loop_
_entity_poly.entity_id
_entity_poly.type
_entity_poly.pdbx_seq_one_letter_code
_entity_poly.pdbx_strand_id
1 'polypeptide(L)'
;MSKLSVGGIFRTRAEAVDVIQAVALSQNRRAIVNKKRSGGSQFIYICNSSTPCTFEIVLAKSRRKVPNHIVVKSLSLAHDNCTGTAKARRKDVTSKPVAQNAVNANMRISGASLQYQVKADAGIDLNKRTPYRVIDDLVQLKYGNFEAGYKKVASFLEEFATKNPTSFTAFEARDGNFIERPDEPTQWKIQPNCHSTNYMEERC
;
A
#
# COMPACT_ATOMS: atom_id res chain seq x y z
N MET A 1 -3.00 -11.50 22.79
CA MET A 1 -1.88 -11.85 21.89
C MET A 1 -1.18 -13.09 22.44
N SER A 2 -1.13 -14.18 21.66
CA SER A 2 -0.37 -15.38 22.06
C SER A 2 1.12 -15.05 22.10
N LYS A 3 1.72 -15.07 23.30
CA LYS A 3 3.17 -14.89 23.46
C LYS A 3 3.90 -16.06 22.82
N LEU A 4 5.00 -15.79 22.12
CA LEU A 4 5.86 -16.81 21.54
C LEU A 4 6.62 -17.52 22.68
N SER A 5 6.22 -18.74 23.00
CA SER A 5 6.84 -19.56 24.05
C SER A 5 6.86 -21.03 23.64
N VAL A 6 7.77 -21.82 24.23
CA VAL A 6 7.78 -23.27 24.04
C VAL A 6 6.44 -23.86 24.48
N GLY A 7 5.89 -24.77 23.67
CA GLY A 7 4.57 -25.34 23.89
C GLY A 7 3.40 -24.46 23.47
N GLY A 8 3.65 -23.20 23.08
CA GLY A 8 2.65 -22.29 22.52
C GLY A 8 2.02 -22.85 21.26
N ILE A 9 0.72 -22.57 21.08
CA ILE A 9 -0.11 -23.13 20.01
C ILE A 9 -0.64 -22.00 19.14
N PHE A 10 -0.53 -22.19 17.82
CA PHE A 10 -1.11 -21.32 16.81
C PHE A 10 -2.08 -22.11 15.95
N ARG A 11 -3.16 -21.48 15.50
CA ARG A 11 -4.14 -22.14 14.64
C ARG A 11 -3.55 -22.45 13.27
N THR A 12 -2.74 -21.53 12.75
CA THR A 12 -2.14 -21.64 11.43
C THR A 12 -0.65 -21.32 11.46
N ARG A 13 0.06 -21.79 10.43
CA ARG A 13 1.46 -21.41 10.22
C ARG A 13 1.61 -19.90 9.97
N ALA A 14 0.66 -19.28 9.27
CA ALA A 14 0.70 -17.86 8.95
C ALA A 14 0.66 -17.00 10.23
N GLU A 15 -0.20 -17.35 11.18
CA GLU A 15 -0.28 -16.70 12.49
C GLU A 15 1.05 -16.81 13.25
N ALA A 16 1.63 -18.02 13.31
CA ALA A 16 2.93 -18.23 13.95
C ALA A 16 4.05 -17.41 13.29
N VAL A 17 4.07 -17.35 11.95
CA VAL A 17 5.04 -16.54 11.19
C VAL A 17 4.92 -15.07 11.55
N ASP A 18 3.71 -14.55 11.74
CA ASP A 18 3.53 -13.14 12.05
C ASP A 18 4.08 -12.76 13.41
N VAL A 19 3.87 -13.61 14.42
CA VAL A 19 4.47 -13.42 15.74
C VAL A 19 6.00 -13.56 15.68
N ILE A 20 6.52 -14.56 14.96
CA ILE A 20 7.97 -14.75 14.79
C ILE A 20 8.62 -13.53 14.14
N GLN A 21 8.04 -13.00 13.06
CA GLN A 21 8.58 -11.84 12.37
C GLN A 21 8.50 -10.58 13.25
N ALA A 22 7.43 -10.40 14.03
CA ALA A 22 7.32 -9.29 14.96
C ALA A 22 8.40 -9.34 16.06
N VAL A 23 8.66 -10.52 16.62
CA VAL A 23 9.73 -10.71 17.62
C VAL A 23 11.10 -10.44 16.99
N ALA A 24 11.40 -11.02 15.84
CA ALA A 24 12.67 -10.78 15.16
C ALA A 24 12.88 -9.30 14.80
N LEU A 25 11.82 -8.62 14.33
CA LEU A 25 11.87 -7.19 14.01
C LEU A 25 12.13 -6.33 15.25
N SER A 26 11.55 -6.68 16.41
CA SER A 26 11.81 -5.98 17.68
C SER A 26 13.27 -6.07 18.14
N GLN A 27 13.99 -7.09 17.68
CA GLN A 27 15.42 -7.29 17.91
C GLN A 27 16.30 -6.67 16.82
N ASN A 28 15.72 -5.92 15.87
CA ASN A 28 16.41 -5.42 14.66
C ASN A 28 17.02 -6.55 13.80
N ARG A 29 16.32 -7.69 13.75
CA ARG A 29 16.71 -8.88 13.00
C ARG A 29 15.58 -9.33 12.06
N ARG A 30 15.88 -10.36 11.25
CA ARG A 30 14.92 -11.00 10.35
C ARG A 30 15.00 -12.51 10.51
N ALA A 31 13.85 -13.15 10.69
CA ALA A 31 13.75 -14.61 10.66
C ALA A 31 13.43 -15.10 9.24
N ILE A 32 14.07 -16.18 8.81
CA ILE A 32 13.81 -16.86 7.53
C ILE A 32 13.63 -18.35 7.75
N VAL A 33 12.91 -19.01 6.83
CA VAL A 33 12.75 -20.46 6.87
C VAL A 33 14.05 -21.13 6.46
N ASN A 34 14.56 -22.03 7.29
CA ASN A 34 15.65 -22.93 6.90
C ASN A 34 15.09 -24.03 5.99
N LYS A 35 15.15 -23.82 4.68
CA LYS A 35 14.58 -24.75 3.68
C LYS A 35 15.23 -26.14 3.71
N LYS A 36 16.50 -26.24 4.12
CA LYS A 36 17.23 -27.52 4.17
C LYS A 36 16.75 -28.40 5.34
N ARG A 37 16.40 -27.78 6.48
CA ARG A 37 15.97 -28.48 7.70
C ARG A 37 14.45 -28.47 7.91
N SER A 38 13.70 -27.74 7.11
CA SER A 38 12.24 -27.70 7.16
C SER A 38 11.65 -28.73 6.20
N GLY A 39 10.64 -29.48 6.64
CA GLY A 39 10.01 -30.50 5.81
C GLY A 39 8.79 -31.14 6.49
N GLY A 40 7.82 -31.56 5.67
CA GLY A 40 6.62 -32.29 6.09
C GLY A 40 5.84 -31.58 7.21
N SER A 41 6.03 -32.05 8.45
CA SER A 41 5.34 -31.54 9.64
C SER A 41 6.16 -30.58 10.50
N GLN A 42 7.41 -30.29 10.15
CA GLN A 42 8.32 -29.45 10.92
C GLN A 42 8.78 -28.24 10.09
N PHE A 43 8.80 -27.06 10.71
CA PHE A 43 9.25 -25.80 10.11
C PHE A 43 10.27 -25.15 11.03
N ILE A 44 11.45 -24.83 10.51
CA ILE A 44 12.53 -24.22 11.29
C ILE A 44 12.77 -22.81 10.76
N TYR A 45 12.72 -21.84 11.66
CA TYR A 45 13.07 -20.45 11.38
C TYR A 45 14.40 -20.11 12.03
N ILE A 46 15.28 -19.46 11.28
CA ILE A 46 16.62 -19.05 11.69
C ILE A 46 16.82 -17.57 11.41
N CYS A 47 17.86 -16.97 11.99
CA CYS A 47 18.26 -15.60 11.64
C CYS A 47 18.73 -15.54 10.17
N ASN A 48 18.38 -14.46 9.46
CA ASN A 48 18.91 -14.12 8.15
C ASN A 48 20.29 -13.45 8.28
N SER A 49 21.26 -14.17 8.82
CA SER A 49 22.65 -13.73 9.02
C SER A 49 23.58 -14.47 8.06
N SER A 50 24.67 -13.82 7.62
CA SER A 50 25.75 -14.50 6.92
C SER A 50 26.71 -15.22 7.88
N THR A 51 26.78 -14.76 9.14
CA THR A 51 27.54 -15.41 10.20
C THR A 51 26.68 -16.39 11.01
N PRO A 52 27.28 -17.43 11.63
CA PRO A 52 26.57 -18.36 12.51
C PRO A 52 25.79 -17.64 13.61
N CYS A 53 24.59 -18.14 13.93
CA CYS A 53 23.70 -17.53 14.91
C CYS A 53 22.85 -18.62 15.57
N THR A 54 22.70 -18.56 16.90
CA THR A 54 21.89 -19.49 17.70
C THR A 54 20.39 -19.21 17.68
N PHE A 55 19.94 -18.11 17.04
CA PHE A 55 18.53 -17.83 16.88
C PHE A 55 17.87 -18.95 16.06
N GLU A 56 16.96 -19.68 16.70
CA GLU A 56 16.25 -20.79 16.10
C GLU A 56 14.87 -20.96 16.72
N ILE A 57 13.87 -21.13 15.86
CA ILE A 57 12.50 -21.42 16.28
C ILE A 57 12.02 -22.62 15.50
N VAL A 58 11.71 -23.70 16.22
CA VAL A 58 11.19 -24.92 15.62
C VAL A 58 9.70 -25.00 15.87
N LEU A 59 8.93 -25.05 14.79
CA LEU A 59 7.51 -25.31 14.79
C LEU A 59 7.24 -26.73 14.32
N ALA A 60 6.20 -27.36 14.85
CA ALA A 60 5.71 -28.64 14.35
C ALA A 60 4.17 -28.67 14.31
N LYS A 61 3.60 -29.40 13.35
CA LYS A 61 2.18 -29.73 13.36
C LYS A 61 1.89 -30.63 14.57
N SER A 62 0.93 -30.23 15.39
CA SER A 62 0.45 -31.04 16.51
C SER A 62 -0.24 -32.29 16.00
N ARG A 63 0.14 -33.44 16.59
CA ARG A 63 -0.54 -34.72 16.41
C ARG A 63 -1.37 -35.14 17.63
N ARG A 64 -1.23 -34.46 18.78
CA ARG A 64 -1.75 -34.92 20.08
C ARG A 64 -2.59 -33.90 20.85
N LYS A 65 -2.26 -32.60 20.81
CA LYS A 65 -2.94 -31.58 21.63
C LYS A 65 -4.20 -31.07 20.94
N VAL A 66 -4.03 -30.50 19.76
CA VAL A 66 -5.12 -30.12 18.86
C VAL A 66 -4.70 -30.52 17.45
N PRO A 67 -5.46 -31.37 16.74
CA PRO A 67 -5.11 -31.75 15.38
C PRO A 67 -4.93 -30.52 14.49
N ASN A 68 -3.98 -30.60 13.56
CA ASN A 68 -3.69 -29.57 12.55
C ASN A 68 -3.20 -28.19 13.05
N HIS A 69 -3.09 -27.99 14.36
CA HIS A 69 -2.49 -26.77 14.91
C HIS A 69 -0.96 -26.79 14.83
N ILE A 70 -0.35 -25.62 14.92
CA ILE A 70 1.11 -25.44 14.93
C ILE A 70 1.56 -25.23 16.37
N VAL A 71 2.60 -25.96 16.79
CA VAL A 71 3.16 -25.88 18.14
C VAL A 71 4.62 -25.48 18.09
N VAL A 72 5.03 -24.59 18.99
CA VAL A 72 6.44 -24.25 19.20
C VAL A 72 7.12 -25.40 19.95
N LYS A 73 8.04 -26.09 19.29
CA LYS A 73 8.80 -27.22 19.84
C LYS A 73 10.04 -26.78 20.60
N SER A 74 10.78 -25.84 20.03
CA SER A 74 11.94 -25.21 20.66
C SER A 74 12.02 -23.75 20.25
N LEU A 75 12.65 -22.95 21.11
CA LEU A 75 12.73 -21.52 20.98
C LEU A 75 14.07 -21.04 21.53
N SER A 76 14.90 -20.48 20.66
CA SER A 76 16.10 -19.73 20.98
C SER A 76 16.01 -18.37 20.29
N LEU A 77 15.96 -17.30 21.09
CA LEU A 77 15.88 -15.92 20.61
C LEU A 77 17.21 -15.17 20.75
N ALA A 78 18.28 -15.87 21.13
CA ALA A 78 19.61 -15.31 21.31
C ALA A 78 20.29 -15.04 19.96
N HIS A 79 21.13 -14.00 19.94
CA HIS A 79 21.93 -13.62 18.77
C HIS A 79 23.39 -13.46 19.20
N ASP A 80 24.29 -14.27 18.66
CA ASP A 80 25.72 -14.23 18.98
C ASP A 80 26.46 -13.37 17.96
N ASN A 81 26.41 -12.03 18.13
CA ASN A 81 27.09 -11.07 17.24
C ASN A 81 26.84 -11.31 15.74
N CYS A 82 25.62 -11.71 15.40
CA CYS A 82 25.27 -12.05 14.03
C CYS A 82 25.13 -10.78 13.15
N THR A 83 25.46 -10.90 11.87
CA THR A 83 25.36 -9.80 10.87
C THR A 83 23.96 -9.63 10.29
N GLY A 84 23.00 -10.42 10.74
CA GLY A 84 21.63 -10.38 10.22
C GLY A 84 20.97 -9.02 10.44
N THR A 85 20.40 -8.45 9.38
CA THR A 85 19.69 -7.17 9.45
C THR A 85 18.19 -7.37 9.31
N ALA A 86 17.42 -6.50 9.97
CA ALA A 86 15.98 -6.45 9.80
C ALA A 86 15.62 -6.10 8.36
N LYS A 87 14.51 -6.68 7.89
CA LYS A 87 13.82 -6.22 6.68
C LYS A 87 12.34 -6.18 7.01
N ALA A 88 11.84 -5.01 7.39
CA ALA A 88 10.44 -4.84 7.72
C ALA A 88 9.56 -5.19 6.53
N ARG A 89 8.48 -5.94 6.77
CA ARG A 89 7.47 -6.22 5.75
C ARG A 89 6.58 -4.99 5.63
N ARG A 90 5.96 -4.82 4.46
CA ARG A 90 5.00 -3.75 4.18
C ARG A 90 3.98 -3.59 5.33
N LYS A 91 3.34 -4.69 5.73
CA LYS A 91 2.36 -4.71 6.83
C LYS A 91 2.91 -4.33 8.20
N ASP A 92 4.18 -4.59 8.47
CA ASP A 92 4.82 -4.24 9.75
C ASP A 92 5.05 -2.72 9.81
N VAL A 93 5.17 -2.05 8.66
CA VAL A 93 5.32 -0.59 8.55
C VAL A 93 3.96 0.09 8.50
N THR A 94 3.00 -0.45 7.74
CA THR A 94 1.61 0.07 7.66
C THR A 94 0.92 0.12 9.03
N SER A 95 1.29 -0.76 9.96
CA SER A 95 0.75 -0.76 11.32
C SER A 95 1.43 0.23 12.28
N LYS A 96 2.50 0.93 11.84
CA LYS A 96 3.22 1.87 12.70
C LYS A 96 2.54 3.24 12.73
N PRO A 97 2.37 3.85 13.92
CA PRO A 97 1.81 5.19 14.04
C PRO A 97 2.56 6.24 13.21
N VAL A 98 3.89 6.20 13.17
CA VAL A 98 4.69 7.14 12.35
C VAL A 98 4.32 7.06 10.87
N ALA A 99 4.16 5.86 10.31
CA ALA A 99 3.81 5.71 8.90
C ALA A 99 2.37 6.16 8.62
N GLN A 100 1.44 5.82 9.51
CA GLN A 100 0.04 6.25 9.41
C GLN A 100 -0.07 7.78 9.51
N ASN A 101 0.58 8.40 10.49
CA ASN A 101 0.57 9.84 10.71
C ASN A 101 1.22 10.59 9.54
N ALA A 102 2.34 10.09 9.02
CA ALA A 102 3.03 10.68 7.87
C ALA A 102 2.12 10.76 6.63
N VAL A 103 1.48 9.64 6.27
CA VAL A 103 0.56 9.59 5.12
C VAL A 103 -0.73 10.36 5.40
N ASN A 104 -1.20 10.36 6.64
CA ASN A 104 -2.39 11.13 7.04
C ASN A 104 -2.18 12.63 6.96
N ALA A 105 -0.99 13.12 7.32
CA ALA A 105 -0.62 14.53 7.25
C ALA A 105 -0.37 14.99 5.81
N ASN A 106 0.24 14.14 4.98
CA ASN A 106 0.48 14.45 3.57
C ASN A 106 0.31 13.21 2.69
N MET A 107 -0.81 13.16 1.95
CA MET A 107 -1.12 12.05 1.04
C MET A 107 -0.17 11.96 -0.17
N ARG A 108 0.54 13.05 -0.48
CA ARG A 108 1.54 13.11 -1.57
C ARG A 108 2.97 12.98 -1.04
N ILE A 109 3.15 12.46 0.18
CA ILE A 109 4.47 12.24 0.76
C ILE A 109 5.32 11.37 -0.19
N SER A 110 6.57 11.78 -0.42
CA SER A 110 7.49 10.99 -1.23
C SER A 110 7.95 9.74 -0.48
N GLY A 111 8.25 8.66 -1.19
CA GLY A 111 8.76 7.43 -0.57
C GLY A 111 10.04 7.65 0.24
N ALA A 112 10.91 8.57 -0.20
CA ALA A 112 12.12 8.95 0.53
C ALA A 112 11.81 9.63 1.87
N SER A 113 10.82 10.53 1.89
CA SER A 113 10.41 11.23 3.12
C SER A 113 9.80 10.25 4.12
N LEU A 114 8.95 9.32 3.66
CA LEU A 114 8.40 8.28 4.52
C LEU A 114 9.50 7.37 5.09
N GLN A 115 10.47 6.97 4.26
CA GLN A 115 11.61 6.18 4.73
C GLN A 115 12.42 6.91 5.80
N TYR A 116 12.67 8.21 5.61
CA TYR A 116 13.39 9.02 6.58
C TYR A 116 12.65 9.07 7.93
N GLN A 117 11.35 9.34 7.92
CA GLN A 117 10.54 9.40 9.15
C GLN A 117 10.47 8.05 9.87
N VAL A 118 10.24 6.95 9.13
CA VAL A 118 10.20 5.60 9.69
C VAL A 118 11.56 5.19 10.27
N LYS A 119 12.66 5.60 9.63
CA LYS A 119 14.02 5.33 10.13
C LYS A 119 14.33 6.15 11.39
N ALA A 120 13.94 7.43 11.42
CA ALA A 120 14.18 8.32 12.55
C ALA A 120 13.38 7.92 13.80
N ASP A 121 12.12 7.52 13.63
CA ASP A 121 11.23 7.18 14.75
C ASP A 121 11.36 5.71 15.19
N ALA A 122 11.36 4.78 14.23
CA ALA A 122 11.29 3.35 14.52
C ALA A 122 12.62 2.60 14.32
N GLY A 123 13.68 3.27 13.84
CA GLY A 123 14.97 2.63 13.52
C GLY A 123 14.91 1.63 12.37
N ILE A 124 13.81 1.60 11.61
CA ILE A 124 13.57 0.62 10.56
C ILE A 124 14.09 1.17 9.23
N ASP A 125 15.03 0.44 8.61
CA ASP A 125 15.43 0.73 7.24
C ASP A 125 14.53 0.01 6.23
N LEU A 126 14.08 0.76 5.22
CA LEU A 126 13.17 0.27 4.18
C LEU A 126 13.91 0.12 2.87
N ASN A 127 13.56 -0.90 2.08
CA ASN A 127 14.06 -0.97 0.71
C ASN A 127 13.39 0.11 -0.16
N LYS A 128 14.03 0.49 -1.26
CA LYS A 128 13.58 1.56 -2.18
C LYS A 128 12.11 1.47 -2.62
N ARG A 129 11.52 0.27 -2.72
CA ARG A 129 10.13 0.06 -3.20
C ARG A 129 9.10 -0.04 -2.06
N THR A 130 9.51 -0.38 -0.85
CA THR A 130 8.59 -0.57 0.28
C THR A 130 7.84 0.71 0.67
N PRO A 131 8.46 1.90 0.76
CA PRO A 131 7.77 3.12 1.15
C PRO A 131 6.58 3.44 0.23
N TYR A 132 6.78 3.39 -1.10
CA TYR A 132 5.71 3.63 -2.07
C TYR A 132 4.53 2.70 -1.87
N ARG A 133 4.82 1.40 -1.72
CA ARG A 133 3.78 0.41 -1.46
C ARG A 133 3.08 0.67 -0.11
N VAL A 134 3.78 1.09 0.93
CA VAL A 134 3.15 1.43 2.22
C VAL A 134 2.20 2.63 2.05
N ILE A 135 2.62 3.64 1.29
CA ILE A 135 1.77 4.80 0.95
C ILE A 135 0.50 4.32 0.25
N ASP A 136 0.63 3.52 -0.82
CA ASP A 136 -0.52 3.02 -1.57
C ASP A 136 -1.52 2.25 -0.67
N ASP A 137 -1.02 1.40 0.22
CA ASP A 137 -1.87 0.65 1.15
C ASP A 137 -2.61 1.58 2.12
N LEU A 138 -1.93 2.59 2.66
CA LEU A 138 -2.52 3.52 3.61
C LEU A 138 -3.54 4.46 2.95
N VAL A 139 -3.25 4.91 1.72
CA VAL A 139 -4.19 5.70 0.91
C VAL A 139 -5.43 4.86 0.59
N GLN A 140 -5.24 3.62 0.12
CA GLN A 140 -6.37 2.73 -0.19
C GLN A 140 -7.17 2.37 1.06
N LEU A 141 -6.53 2.14 2.21
CA LEU A 141 -7.22 1.87 3.48
C LEU A 141 -8.10 3.05 3.90
N LYS A 142 -7.62 4.28 3.70
CA LYS A 142 -8.30 5.50 4.16
C LYS A 142 -9.42 5.94 3.22
N TYR A 143 -9.20 5.86 1.91
CA TYR A 143 -10.10 6.44 0.91
C TYR A 143 -10.85 5.38 0.08
N GLY A 144 -10.55 4.10 0.30
CA GLY A 144 -11.15 3.00 -0.44
C GLY A 144 -10.67 2.97 -1.90
N ASN A 145 -11.41 2.21 -2.71
CA ASN A 145 -11.18 2.15 -4.15
C ASN A 145 -12.06 3.21 -4.84
N PHE A 146 -11.44 4.21 -5.48
CA PHE A 146 -12.15 5.28 -6.19
C PHE A 146 -12.93 4.78 -7.42
N GLU A 147 -12.76 3.53 -7.81
CA GLU A 147 -13.39 2.92 -8.99
C GLU A 147 -14.92 3.12 -9.04
N ALA A 148 -15.60 3.01 -7.90
CA ALA A 148 -17.05 3.23 -7.85
C ALA A 148 -17.44 4.72 -8.04
N GLY A 149 -16.59 5.65 -7.60
CA GLY A 149 -16.78 7.08 -7.80
C GLY A 149 -16.50 7.50 -9.24
N TYR A 150 -15.43 6.97 -9.84
CA TYR A 150 -15.08 7.24 -11.25
C TYR A 150 -16.17 6.78 -12.22
N LYS A 151 -16.84 5.66 -11.95
CA LYS A 151 -17.98 5.20 -12.77
C LYS A 151 -19.15 6.19 -12.82
N LYS A 152 -19.28 7.08 -11.83
CA LYS A 152 -20.35 8.10 -11.77
C LYS A 152 -19.97 9.43 -12.43
N VAL A 153 -18.70 9.63 -12.77
CA VAL A 153 -18.23 10.89 -13.37
C VAL A 153 -18.87 11.11 -14.73
N ALA A 154 -18.99 10.07 -15.55
CA ALA A 154 -19.63 10.15 -16.87
C ALA A 154 -21.10 10.60 -16.74
N SER A 155 -21.91 9.91 -15.92
CA SER A 155 -23.31 10.27 -15.71
C SER A 155 -23.49 11.68 -15.12
N PHE A 156 -22.56 12.11 -14.26
CA PHE A 156 -22.57 13.47 -13.71
C PHE A 156 -22.28 14.53 -14.77
N LEU A 157 -21.31 14.28 -15.65
CA LEU A 157 -20.98 15.20 -16.75
C LEU A 157 -22.11 15.28 -17.79
N GLU A 158 -22.82 14.18 -18.03
CA GLU A 158 -24.02 14.15 -18.88
C GLU A 158 -25.17 14.99 -18.28
N GLU A 159 -25.46 14.80 -16.99
CA GLU A 159 -26.48 15.60 -16.29
C GLU A 159 -26.09 17.08 -16.24
N PHE A 160 -24.81 17.38 -16.03
CA PHE A 160 -24.28 18.74 -16.02
C PHE A 160 -24.45 19.43 -17.39
N ALA A 161 -24.13 18.76 -18.49
CA ALA A 161 -24.32 19.30 -19.84
C ALA A 161 -25.81 19.51 -20.16
N THR A 162 -26.68 18.61 -19.71
CA THR A 162 -28.14 18.72 -19.88
C THR A 162 -28.69 19.97 -19.18
N LYS A 163 -28.21 20.25 -17.97
CA LYS A 163 -28.65 21.43 -17.19
C LYS A 163 -27.95 22.73 -17.60
N ASN A 164 -26.82 22.65 -18.29
CA ASN A 164 -26.03 23.80 -18.72
C ASN A 164 -25.65 23.65 -20.20
N PRO A 165 -26.58 23.94 -21.14
CA PRO A 165 -26.39 23.65 -22.57
C PRO A 165 -25.24 24.42 -23.23
N THR A 166 -24.76 25.50 -22.62
CA THR A 166 -23.59 26.27 -23.06
C THR A 166 -22.27 25.71 -22.54
N SER A 167 -22.31 24.71 -21.65
CA SER A 167 -21.13 24.08 -21.08
C SER A 167 -20.65 22.91 -21.93
N PHE A 168 -19.34 22.83 -22.11
CA PHE A 168 -18.70 21.77 -22.89
C PHE A 168 -18.12 20.68 -21.97
N THR A 169 -18.48 19.42 -22.23
CA THR A 169 -18.08 18.27 -21.40
C THR A 169 -17.47 17.12 -22.21
N ALA A 170 -17.37 17.23 -23.54
CA ALA A 170 -16.88 16.19 -24.42
C ALA A 170 -15.36 16.26 -24.60
N PHE A 171 -14.60 15.45 -23.87
CA PHE A 171 -13.14 15.39 -23.98
C PHE A 171 -12.66 14.02 -24.51
N GLU A 172 -11.59 14.02 -25.28
CA GLU A 172 -10.86 12.85 -25.71
C GLU A 172 -9.50 12.77 -25.02
N ALA A 173 -9.13 11.59 -24.55
CA ALA A 173 -7.81 11.36 -23.99
C ALA A 173 -6.82 11.06 -25.12
N ARG A 174 -5.87 11.98 -25.38
CA ARG A 174 -4.79 11.80 -26.33
C ARG A 174 -3.46 12.00 -25.62
N ASP A 175 -2.59 10.99 -25.65
CA ASP A 175 -1.25 11.01 -25.05
C ASP A 175 -1.21 11.48 -23.58
N GLY A 176 -2.24 11.09 -22.80
CA GLY A 176 -2.35 11.44 -21.38
C GLY A 176 -2.90 12.84 -21.10
N ASN A 177 -3.29 13.59 -22.13
CA ASN A 177 -3.97 14.88 -22.01
C ASN A 177 -5.45 14.76 -22.42
N PHE A 178 -6.33 15.52 -21.77
CA PHE A 178 -7.71 15.69 -22.21
C PHE A 178 -7.75 16.82 -23.25
N ILE A 179 -8.14 16.49 -24.47
CA ILE A 179 -8.34 17.45 -25.56
C ILE A 179 -9.83 17.54 -25.81
N GLU A 180 -10.34 18.74 -26.11
CA GLU A 180 -11.74 18.90 -26.53
C GLU A 180 -12.01 18.02 -27.75
N ARG A 181 -13.13 17.28 -27.75
CA ARG A 181 -13.58 16.58 -28.95
C ARG A 181 -13.95 17.65 -29.98
N PRO A 182 -13.36 17.63 -31.19
CA PRO A 182 -13.88 18.45 -32.27
C PRO A 182 -15.23 17.86 -32.68
N ASP A 183 -16.32 18.47 -32.25
CA ASP A 183 -17.63 18.12 -32.76
C ASP A 183 -17.67 18.44 -34.27
N GLU A 184 -18.29 17.55 -35.07
CA GLU A 184 -18.67 17.86 -36.46
C GLU A 184 -19.35 19.23 -36.54
N PRO A 185 -19.16 20.00 -37.63
CA PRO A 185 -19.44 21.41 -37.66
C PRO A 185 -20.92 21.66 -37.46
N THR A 186 -21.32 21.96 -36.23
CA THR A 186 -22.54 22.69 -35.98
C THR A 186 -22.28 24.03 -36.64
N GLN A 187 -22.95 24.25 -37.78
CA GLN A 187 -22.96 25.53 -38.46
C GLN A 187 -23.28 26.59 -37.41
N TRP A 188 -22.25 27.30 -36.96
CA TRP A 188 -22.42 28.57 -36.30
C TRP A 188 -23.05 29.48 -37.34
N LYS A 189 -24.39 29.47 -37.41
CA LYS A 189 -25.13 30.57 -38.02
C LYS A 189 -24.79 31.77 -37.14
N ILE A 190 -23.77 32.52 -37.57
CA ILE A 190 -23.56 33.88 -37.15
C ILE A 190 -24.91 34.56 -37.42
N GLN A 191 -25.66 34.85 -36.35
CA GLN A 191 -26.77 35.78 -36.47
C GLN A 191 -26.14 37.14 -36.77
N PRO A 192 -26.36 37.74 -37.95
CA PRO A 192 -25.91 39.10 -38.18
C PRO A 192 -26.95 39.99 -37.51
N ASN A 193 -26.67 40.44 -36.29
CA ASN A 193 -27.04 41.78 -35.82
C ASN A 193 -26.75 41.92 -34.31
N CYS A 194 -25.71 42.67 -33.99
CA CYS A 194 -25.86 43.81 -33.09
C CYS A 194 -24.72 44.81 -33.30
N HIS A 195 -25.11 46.06 -33.49
CA HIS A 195 -24.32 47.19 -33.95
C HIS A 195 -23.09 47.52 -33.08
N SER A 196 -21.99 47.86 -33.75
CA SER A 196 -21.10 48.94 -33.31
C SER A 196 -21.41 50.21 -34.11
N THR A 197 -21.26 51.32 -33.43
CA THR A 197 -21.70 52.67 -33.78
C THR A 197 -20.89 53.36 -34.89
N ASN A 198 -21.60 54.25 -35.61
CA ASN A 198 -21.16 55.43 -36.37
C ASN A 198 -20.57 55.20 -37.78
N TYR A 199 -21.39 55.35 -38.83
CA TYR A 199 -21.61 56.62 -39.56
C TYR A 199 -22.60 56.40 -40.72
N MET A 200 -23.59 57.30 -40.81
CA MET A 200 -24.46 57.68 -41.94
C MET A 200 -25.46 56.69 -42.58
N GLU A 201 -26.71 57.15 -42.54
CA GLU A 201 -27.72 57.21 -43.62
C GLU A 201 -28.60 55.99 -43.96
N GLU A 202 -29.90 56.24 -43.70
CA GLU A 202 -31.09 55.91 -44.51
C GLU A 202 -31.69 54.49 -44.53
N ARG A 203 -32.87 54.41 -43.90
CA ARG A 203 -34.12 53.74 -44.32
C ARG A 203 -34.00 52.52 -45.25
N CYS A 204 -34.16 51.32 -44.68
CA CYS A 204 -35.32 50.41 -44.81
C CYS A 204 -34.98 49.06 -44.16
#